data_AF-A0A8E2EBE0-F1
#
_entry.id   AF-A0A8E2EBE0-F1
#
_cell.length_a   1.000
_cell.length_b   1.000
_cell.length_c   1.000
_cell.angle_alpha   90.00
_cell.angle_beta   90.00
_cell.angle_gamma   90.00
#
_symmetry.space_group_name_H-M   'P 1'
#
loop_
_entity.id
_entity.type
_entity.pdbx_description
1 polymer ?
#
loop_
_entity_poly.entity_id
_entity_poly.type
_entity_poly.pdbx_seq_one_letter_code
_entity_poly.pdbx_strand_id
1 'polypeptide(L)' 'SMNVLVKGDNIEGIIDQDTAGWCPKYWEYATAYDVITYNEFWKDKIGKFLEEYPEAVEMEQLRQKYFQAF' A
#
# COMPACT_ATOMS: atom_id res chain seq x y z
N SER A 1 -0.38 -9.97 2.20
CA SER A 1 -1.16 -8.83 2.71
C SER A 1 -2.10 -9.35 3.78
N MET A 2 -2.34 -8.59 4.85
CA MET A 2 -3.21 -9.02 5.96
C MET A 2 -4.69 -8.59 5.75
N ASN A 3 -4.97 -7.69 4.80
CA ASN A 3 -6.30 -7.08 4.66
C ASN A 3 -7.09 -7.58 3.44
N VAL A 4 -6.51 -8.48 2.64
CA VAL A 4 -7.14 -9.07 1.45
C VAL A 4 -7.25 -10.59 1.64
N LEU A 5 -8.48 -11.10 1.64
CA LEU A 5 -8.78 -12.52 1.74
C LEU A 5 -8.84 -13.15 0.34
N VAL A 6 -8.11 -14.24 0.14
CA VAL A 6 -7.97 -14.91 -1.17
C VAL A 6 -8.29 -16.40 -1.03
N LYS A 7 -9.05 -16.95 -1.98
CA LYS A 7 -9.31 -18.39 -2.11
C LYS A 7 -8.97 -18.84 -3.54
N GLY A 8 -7.91 -19.63 -3.66
CA GLY A 8 -7.32 -19.90 -4.98
C GLY A 8 -6.75 -18.61 -5.58
N ASP A 9 -7.21 -18.25 -6.78
CA ASP A 9 -6.85 -17.00 -7.46
C ASP A 9 -7.91 -15.89 -7.32
N ASN A 10 -8.96 -16.13 -6.52
CA ASN A 10 -10.07 -15.19 -6.36
C ASN A 10 -9.95 -14.39 -5.05
N ILE A 11 -10.19 -13.08 -5.15
CA ILE A 11 -10.38 -12.22 -3.98
C ILE A 11 -11.79 -12.48 -3.43
N GLU A 12 -11.88 -12.97 -2.20
CA GLU A 12 -13.15 -13.28 -1.52
C GLU A 12 -13.60 -12.14 -0.60
N GLY A 13 -12.69 -11.24 -0.22
CA GLY A 13 -13.04 -10.11 0.63
C GLY A 13 -11.89 -9.14 0.90
N ILE A 14 -12.26 -7.92 1.25
CA ILE A 14 -11.38 -6.87 1.77
C ILE A 14 -11.90 -6.52 3.16
N ILE A 15 -11.05 -6.71 4.17
CA ILE A 15 -11.35 -6.45 5.58
C ILE A 15 -10.59 -5.20 6.04
N ASP A 16 -10.83 -4.75 7.27
CA ASP A 16 -10.10 -3.63 7.88
C ASP A 16 -10.35 -2.29 7.16
N GLN A 17 -11.63 -1.94 6.99
CA GLN A 17 -12.09 -0.73 6.26
C GLN A 17 -12.40 0.46 7.17
N ASP A 18 -12.03 0.42 8.44
CA ASP A 18 -12.29 1.50 9.40
C ASP A 18 -11.61 2.82 9.02
N THR A 19 -10.51 2.75 8.27
CA THR A 19 -9.73 3.87 7.73
C THR A 19 -9.99 4.13 6.25
N ALA A 20 -10.94 3.42 5.62
CA ALA A 20 -11.28 3.62 4.21
C ALA A 20 -12.01 4.94 3.99
N GLY A 21 -11.69 5.63 2.90
CA GLY A 21 -12.30 6.91 2.58
C GLY A 21 -11.90 7.43 1.20
N TRP A 22 -12.37 8.63 0.89
CA TRP A 22 -11.93 9.36 -0.31
C TRP A 22 -10.51 9.89 -0.07
N CYS A 23 -9.53 9.17 -0.60
CA CYS A 23 -8.13 9.53 -0.52
C CYS A 23 -7.61 10.07 -1.86
N PRO A 24 -6.46 10.78 -1.87
CA PRO A 24 -5.77 11.15 -3.09
C PRO A 24 -5.46 9.93 -3.97
N LYS A 25 -5.37 10.11 -5.30
CA LYS A 25 -5.15 9.01 -6.26
C LYS A 25 -3.91 8.14 -5.99
N TYR A 26 -2.90 8.70 -5.33
CA TYR A 26 -1.65 8.01 -5.01
C TYR A 26 -1.74 7.14 -3.74
N TRP A 27 -2.86 7.19 -3.02
CA TRP A 27 -3.00 6.61 -1.68
C TRP A 27 -2.77 5.10 -1.67
N GLU A 28 -3.43 4.35 -2.55
CA GLU A 28 -3.27 2.91 -2.66
C GLU A 28 -1.83 2.53 -3.05
N TYR A 29 -1.17 3.33 -3.89
CA TYR A 29 0.21 3.08 -4.30
C TYR A 29 1.19 3.28 -3.14
N ALA A 30 1.10 4.42 -2.45
CA ALA A 30 1.98 4.75 -1.32
C ALA A 30 1.78 3.79 -0.14
N THR A 31 0.52 3.51 0.23
CA THR A 31 0.21 2.58 1.34
C THR A 31 0.60 1.14 1.03
N ALA A 32 0.38 0.65 -0.21
CA ALA A 32 0.85 -0.67 -0.61
C ALA A 32 2.38 -0.76 -0.56
N TYR A 33 3.09 0.32 -0.87
CA TYR A 33 4.56 0.36 -0.82
C TYR A 33 5.10 0.22 0.61
N ASP A 34 4.42 0.83 1.59
CA ASP A 34 4.85 0.83 3.00
C ASP A 34 4.67 -0.51 3.71
N VAL A 35 3.54 -1.17 3.47
CA VAL A 35 3.22 -2.50 4.05
C VAL A 35 4.24 -3.57 3.63
N ILE A 36 5.05 -3.27 2.61
CA ILE A 36 5.99 -4.17 1.93
C ILE A 36 7.44 -3.94 2.39
N THR A 37 7.66 -3.30 3.53
CA THR A 37 9.01 -3.17 4.14
C THR A 37 9.69 -4.52 4.41
N TYR A 38 8.91 -5.61 4.55
CA TYR A 38 9.42 -6.96 4.83
C TYR A 38 9.50 -7.88 3.60
N ASN A 39 9.14 -7.41 2.40
CA ASN A 39 9.07 -8.26 1.21
C ASN A 39 9.46 -7.49 -0.07
N GLU A 40 10.75 -7.23 -0.24
CA GLU A 40 11.29 -6.43 -1.36
C GLU A 40 10.84 -6.93 -2.74
N PHE A 41 10.58 -8.22 -2.90
CA PHE A 41 10.06 -8.80 -4.15
C PHE A 41 8.78 -8.11 -4.64
N TRP A 42 7.90 -7.66 -3.74
CA TRP A 42 6.63 -7.05 -4.12
C TRP A 42 6.74 -5.58 -4.54
N LYS A 43 7.79 -4.85 -4.14
CA LYS A 43 7.98 -3.45 -4.55
C LYS A 43 8.05 -3.35 -6.07
N ASP A 44 8.77 -4.27 -6.70
CA ASP A 44 8.91 -4.37 -8.17
C ASP A 44 7.64 -4.89 -8.87
N LYS A 45 6.61 -5.30 -8.13
CA LYS A 45 5.34 -5.80 -8.69
C LYS A 45 4.21 -4.80 -8.57
N ILE A 46 4.23 -3.88 -7.60
CA ILE A 46 3.13 -2.91 -7.39
C ILE A 46 2.85 -2.11 -8.66
N GLY A 47 3.88 -1.61 -9.34
CA GLY A 47 3.73 -0.82 -10.57
C GLY A 47 3.09 -1.59 -11.75
N LYS A 48 2.93 -2.92 -11.63
CA LYS A 48 2.19 -3.72 -12.62
C LYS A 48 0.68 -3.69 -12.40
N PHE A 49 0.23 -3.30 -11.20
CA PHE A 49 -1.17 -3.34 -10.79
C PHE A 49 -1.74 -1.96 -10.50
N LEU A 50 -0.90 -1.01 -10.08
CA LEU A 50 -1.28 0.36 -9.75
C LEU A 50 -0.49 1.34 -10.61
N GLU A 51 -1.08 2.50 -10.87
CA GLU A 51 -0.34 3.64 -11.44
C GLU A 51 0.78 4.05 -10.47
N GLU A 52 1.96 4.30 -11.01
CA GLU A 52 3.14 4.60 -10.20
C GLU A 52 3.17 6.05 -9.75
N TYR A 53 3.40 6.27 -8.45
CA TYR A 53 3.55 7.59 -7.85
C TYR A 53 4.83 7.63 -6.98
N PRO A 54 6.03 7.62 -7.58
CA PRO A 54 7.30 7.56 -6.83
C PRO A 54 7.49 8.74 -5.87
N GLU A 55 7.07 9.95 -6.27
CA GLU A 55 7.13 11.14 -5.40
C GLU A 55 6.25 10.99 -4.14
N ALA A 56 5.10 10.32 -4.26
CA ALA A 56 4.23 10.06 -3.11
C ALA A 56 4.87 9.09 -2.12
N VAL A 57 5.60 8.09 -2.62
CA VAL A 57 6.38 7.15 -1.80
C VAL A 57 7.52 7.86 -1.08
N GLU A 58 8.25 8.75 -1.77
CA GLU A 58 9.32 9.55 -1.13
C GLU A 58 8.76 10.45 -0.01
N MET A 59 7.64 11.11 -0.27
CA MET A 59 6.96 11.92 0.75
C MET A 59 6.53 11.09 1.96
N GLU A 60 6.02 9.88 1.73
CA GLU A 60 5.59 8.99 2.80
C GLU A 60 6.76 8.43 3.62
N GLN A 61 7.87 8.08 2.97
CA GLN A 61 9.11 7.70 3.66
C GLN A 61 9.67 8.86 4.51
N LEU A 62 9.62 10.09 4.00
CA LEU A 62 9.98 11.28 4.77
C LEU A 62 9.05 11.45 5.97
N ARG A 63 7.73 11.31 5.76
CA ARG A 63 6.73 11.38 6.83
C ARG A 63 7.05 10.36 7.94
N GLN A 64 7.28 9.09 7.60
CA GLN A 64 7.62 8.05 8.58
C GLN A 64 8.95 8.32 9.29
N LYS A 65 9.96 8.82 8.58
CA LYS A 65 11.26 9.15 9.17
C LYS A 65 11.15 10.21 10.27
N TYR A 66 10.34 11.25 10.05
CA TYR A 66 10.23 12.38 10.98
C TYR A 66 9.10 12.25 12.00
N PHE A 67 8.02 11.53 11.69
CA PHE A 67 6.83 11.40 12.52
C PHE A 67 6.57 9.99 13.07
N GLN A 68 7.36 8.98 12.65
CA GLN A 68 7.19 7.56 12.99
C GLN A 68 5.81 6.99 12.60
N ALA A 69 5.57 5.72 12.95
CA ALA A 69 4.21 5.19 12.97
C ALA A 69 3.50 5.84 14.16
N PHE A 70 2.33 6.43 13.93
CA PHE A 70 1.49 6.93 15.01
C PHE A 70 1.21 5.84 16.05
#